data_AF-A0A7S1L014-F1
#
_entry.id   AF-A0A7S1L014-F1
#
_cell.length_a   1.000
_cell.length_b   1.000
_cell.length_c   1.000
_cell.angle_alpha   90.00
_cell.angle_beta   90.00
_cell.angle_gamma   90.00
#
_symmetry.space_group_name_H-M   'P 1'
#
loop_
_entity.id
_entity.type
_entity.pdbx_description
1 polymer ?
#
loop_
_entity_poly.entity_id
_entity_poly.type
_entity_poly.pdbx_seq_one_letter_code
_entity_poly.pdbx_strand_id
1 'polypeptide(L)'
;RHQSGTCNNQWMVVDYKRFTPGQPLREGTLWVAEAMPGKTHSADVTSTLMGQGSWPSYNIPYFEDIWTAGGYGVMQDRHPDKASTYSFTQDSRAQMFARARAEGWVTSLSSFMKMLRYNHQGDE
;
A
#
# COMPACT_ATOMS: atom_id res chain seq x y z
N ARG A 1 -8.81 9.68 21.29
CA ARG A 1 -7.70 8.68 21.27
C ARG A 1 -6.39 9.45 21.12
N HIS A 2 -5.31 9.03 21.79
CA HIS A 2 -4.01 9.73 21.79
C HIS A 2 -3.00 8.95 20.95
N GLN A 3 -2.43 9.61 19.94
CA GLN A 3 -1.34 9.04 19.13
C GLN A 3 -0.01 9.17 19.88
N SER A 4 0.70 8.07 20.06
CA SER A 4 2.04 8.07 20.68
C SER A 4 3.15 8.51 19.74
N GLY A 5 2.95 8.41 18.41
CA GLY A 5 3.99 8.61 17.41
C GLY A 5 5.03 7.47 17.37
N THR A 6 4.74 6.34 18.01
CA THR A 6 5.58 5.13 18.04
C THR A 6 4.89 3.99 17.29
N CYS A 7 5.67 3.09 16.68
CA CYS A 7 5.15 2.02 15.80
C CYS A 7 4.23 2.56 14.69
N ASN A 8 4.75 3.57 13.98
CA ASN A 8 4.08 4.22 12.85
C ASN A 8 3.91 3.24 11.70
N ASN A 9 2.66 2.95 11.35
CA ASN A 9 2.30 1.92 10.37
C ASN A 9 1.22 2.43 9.41
N GLN A 10 1.08 1.74 8.28
CA GLN A 10 -0.14 1.74 7.48
C GLN A 10 -1.03 0.57 7.96
N TRP A 11 -2.18 0.89 8.53
CA TRP A 11 -3.19 -0.08 8.95
C TRP A 11 -4.26 -0.20 7.88
N MET A 12 -4.61 -1.45 7.55
CA MET A 12 -5.69 -1.78 6.63
C MET A 12 -6.81 -2.44 7.42
N VAL A 13 -8.02 -1.89 7.35
CA VAL A 13 -9.23 -2.45 7.97
C VAL A 13 -10.19 -2.86 6.87
N VAL A 14 -10.36 -4.17 6.70
CA VAL A 14 -11.27 -4.76 5.71
C VAL A 14 -12.58 -5.15 6.39
N ASP A 15 -13.69 -4.54 5.99
CA ASP A 15 -15.03 -4.88 6.50
C ASP A 15 -15.71 -5.91 5.59
N TYR A 16 -15.54 -7.19 5.90
CA TYR A 16 -16.19 -8.27 5.16
C TYR A 16 -17.73 -8.23 5.21
N LYS A 17 -18.36 -7.50 6.12
CA LYS A 17 -19.83 -7.32 6.12
C LYS A 17 -20.31 -6.51 4.92
N ARG A 18 -19.41 -5.74 4.31
CA ARG A 18 -19.67 -4.93 3.09
C ARG A 18 -19.26 -5.64 1.80
N PHE A 19 -18.68 -6.83 1.91
CA PHE A 19 -18.30 -7.67 0.79
C PHE A 19 -19.41 -8.68 0.47
N THR A 20 -19.80 -8.76 -0.80
CA THR A 20 -20.68 -9.80 -1.32
C THR A 20 -20.04 -10.40 -2.57
N PRO A 21 -19.76 -11.72 -2.60
CA PRO A 21 -19.17 -12.35 -3.77
C PRO A 21 -19.95 -12.06 -5.07
N GLY A 22 -19.22 -11.74 -6.14
CA GLY A 22 -19.80 -11.45 -7.45
C GLY A 22 -20.46 -10.06 -7.59
N GLN A 23 -20.38 -9.21 -6.57
CA GLN A 23 -20.88 -7.83 -6.61
C GLN A 23 -19.73 -6.82 -6.50
N PRO A 24 -19.88 -5.60 -7.05
CA PRO A 24 -18.94 -4.51 -6.79
C PRO A 24 -18.77 -4.24 -5.28
N LEU A 25 -17.58 -3.81 -4.88
CA LEU A 25 -17.34 -3.44 -3.47
C LEU A 25 -18.17 -2.21 -3.11
N ARG A 26 -18.73 -2.21 -1.90
CA ARG A 26 -19.45 -1.06 -1.37
C ARG A 26 -18.45 -0.14 -0.67
N GLU A 27 -18.60 1.17 -0.79
CA GLU A 27 -17.83 2.15 0.00
C GLU A 27 -17.74 1.70 1.47
N GLY A 28 -16.58 1.92 2.08
CA GLY A 28 -16.24 1.48 3.43
C GLY A 28 -15.78 0.03 3.54
N THR A 29 -15.63 -0.69 2.43
CA THR A 29 -15.07 -2.05 2.44
C THR A 29 -13.61 -2.05 2.88
N LEU A 30 -12.81 -1.07 2.46
CA LEU A 30 -11.43 -0.92 2.87
C LEU A 30 -11.17 0.49 3.40
N TRP A 31 -10.85 0.58 4.68
CA TRP A 31 -10.28 1.77 5.30
C TRP A 31 -8.78 1.62 5.49
N VAL A 32 -8.04 2.68 5.18
CA VAL A 32 -6.60 2.75 5.43
C VAL A 32 -6.32 3.89 6.38
N ALA A 33 -5.50 3.62 7.39
CA ALA A 33 -5.03 4.58 8.37
C ALA A 33 -3.51 4.59 8.42
N GLU A 34 -2.90 5.75 8.27
CA GLU A 34 -1.46 5.94 8.37
C GLU A 34 -1.13 6.93 9.47
N ALA A 35 0.02 6.71 10.11
CA ALA A 35 0.48 7.52 11.23
C ALA A 35 1.96 7.86 11.07
N MET A 36 2.31 9.07 11.47
CA MET A 36 3.66 9.56 11.73
C MET A 36 3.65 10.35 13.06
N PRO A 37 4.79 10.68 13.67
CA PRO A 37 4.80 11.50 14.88
C PRO A 37 4.04 12.82 14.65
N GLY A 38 3.00 13.06 15.44
CA GLY A 38 2.16 14.26 15.34
C GLY A 38 1.16 14.30 14.16
N LYS A 39 1.05 13.25 13.35
CA LYS A 39 0.14 13.24 12.18
C LYS A 39 -0.52 11.90 11.92
N THR A 40 -1.82 11.94 11.62
CA THR A 40 -2.61 10.79 11.19
C THR A 40 -3.46 11.13 10.00
N HIS A 41 -3.57 10.19 9.07
CA HIS A 41 -4.56 10.23 8.01
C HIS A 41 -5.34 8.93 8.04
N SER A 42 -6.67 8.99 7.94
CA SER A 42 -7.48 7.81 7.69
C SER A 42 -8.53 8.11 6.64
N ALA A 43 -8.67 7.24 5.64
CA ALA A 43 -9.65 7.40 4.57
C ALA A 43 -10.20 6.04 4.12
N ASP A 44 -11.42 6.07 3.59
CA ASP A 44 -11.97 5.00 2.79
C ASP A 44 -11.29 5.00 1.41
N VAL A 45 -10.66 3.89 1.06
CA VAL A 45 -9.93 3.72 -0.21
C VAL A 45 -10.57 2.64 -1.08
N THR A 46 -11.85 2.32 -0.83
CA THR A 46 -12.58 1.27 -1.57
C THR A 46 -12.63 1.56 -3.07
N SER A 47 -12.82 2.82 -3.48
CA SER A 47 -12.84 3.22 -4.89
C SER A 47 -11.49 2.97 -5.57
N THR A 48 -10.39 3.31 -4.89
CA THR A 48 -9.02 3.01 -5.34
C THR A 48 -8.79 1.51 -5.46
N LEU A 49 -9.19 0.73 -4.44
CA LEU A 49 -9.11 -0.73 -4.47
C LEU A 49 -9.87 -1.33 -5.66
N MET A 50 -11.07 -0.83 -5.95
CA MET A 50 -11.86 -1.29 -7.10
C MET A 50 -11.20 -0.92 -8.43
N GLY A 51 -10.71 0.32 -8.57
CA GLY A 51 -10.10 0.80 -9.80
C GLY A 51 -8.80 0.06 -10.15
N GLN A 52 -8.02 -0.30 -9.13
CA GLN A 52 -6.74 -0.99 -9.32
C GLN A 52 -6.80 -2.50 -9.09
N GLY A 53 -7.89 -3.05 -8.54
CA GLY A 53 -8.07 -4.49 -8.32
C GLY A 53 -7.33 -5.11 -7.13
N SER A 54 -6.40 -4.41 -6.47
CA SER A 54 -5.73 -4.89 -5.23
C SER A 54 -5.07 -3.76 -4.45
N TRP A 55 -5.04 -3.80 -3.12
CA TRP A 55 -4.33 -2.80 -2.31
C TRP A 55 -2.99 -3.35 -1.79
N PRO A 56 -1.83 -2.89 -2.31
CA PRO A 56 -0.54 -3.31 -1.81
C PRO A 56 -0.05 -2.44 -0.64
N SER A 57 0.83 -2.99 0.20
CA SER A 57 1.47 -2.26 1.29
C SER A 57 2.92 -2.74 1.44
N TYR A 58 3.86 -1.80 1.46
CA TYR A 58 5.30 -2.09 1.40
C TYR A 58 6.14 -1.02 2.10
N ASN A 59 5.68 -0.53 3.26
CA ASN A 59 6.44 0.38 4.13
C ASN A 59 6.75 1.77 3.54
N ILE A 60 6.01 2.19 2.51
CA ILE A 60 6.01 3.58 2.02
C ILE A 60 4.58 4.11 2.22
N PRO A 61 4.38 5.27 2.87
CA PRO A 61 3.06 5.84 3.05
C PRO A 61 2.39 6.16 1.71
N TYR A 62 1.11 5.84 1.61
CA TYR A 62 0.27 6.15 0.46
C TYR A 62 -0.20 7.60 0.48
N PHE A 63 -0.60 8.11 1.65
CA PHE A 63 -1.10 9.48 1.74
C PHE A 63 0.08 10.46 1.70
N GLU A 64 0.08 11.36 0.71
CA GLU A 64 1.18 12.31 0.45
C GLU A 64 1.54 13.15 1.69
N ASP A 65 0.53 13.50 2.49
CA ASP A 65 0.69 14.32 3.67
C ASP A 65 1.42 13.57 4.80
N ILE A 66 1.27 12.23 4.87
CA ILE A 66 1.99 11.34 5.78
C ILE A 66 3.37 10.99 5.22
N TRP A 67 3.46 10.73 3.91
CA TRP A 67 4.71 10.52 3.19
C TRP A 67 5.68 11.70 3.39
N THR A 68 5.15 12.92 3.28
CA THR A 68 5.90 14.17 3.53
C THR A 68 6.32 14.27 5.00
N ALA A 69 5.40 13.99 5.94
CA ALA A 69 5.71 14.02 7.37
C ALA A 69 6.75 12.97 7.79
N GLY A 70 6.80 11.83 7.09
CA GLY A 70 7.83 10.81 7.25
C GLY A 70 9.19 11.16 6.65
N GLY A 71 9.30 12.29 5.94
CA GLY A 71 10.55 12.77 5.34
C GLY A 71 10.95 12.04 4.06
N TYR A 72 10.06 11.27 3.42
CA TYR A 72 10.38 10.51 2.22
C TYR A 72 10.78 11.41 1.04
N GLY A 73 10.11 12.56 0.87
CA GLY A 73 10.48 13.54 -0.17
C GLY A 73 11.85 14.17 0.05
N VAL A 74 12.17 14.47 1.31
CA VAL A 74 13.51 14.96 1.67
C VAL A 74 14.59 13.92 1.33
N MET A 75 14.28 12.63 1.49
CA MET A 75 15.20 11.55 1.11
C MET A 75 15.34 11.40 -0.41
N GLN A 76 14.27 11.61 -1.19
CA GLN A 76 14.36 11.66 -2.64
C GLN A 76 15.26 12.80 -3.12
N ASP A 77 15.07 14.00 -2.58
CA ASP A 77 15.87 15.18 -2.96
C ASP A 77 17.35 15.01 -2.60
N ARG A 78 17.63 14.39 -1.44
CA ARG A 78 19.01 14.12 -0.98
C ARG A 78 19.71 12.99 -1.74
N HIS A 79 18.94 12.04 -2.27
CA HIS A 79 19.45 10.85 -2.94
C HIS A 79 18.72 10.64 -4.27
N PRO A 80 18.92 11.53 -5.25
CA PRO A 80 18.22 11.46 -6.53
C PRO A 80 18.52 10.16 -7.29
N ASP A 81 19.71 9.57 -7.10
CA ASP A 81 20.10 8.26 -7.62
C ASP A 81 19.27 7.10 -7.06
N LYS A 82 18.59 7.31 -5.92
CA LYS A 82 17.75 6.32 -5.23
C LYS A 82 16.31 6.80 -5.05
N ALA A 83 15.88 7.81 -5.81
CA ALA A 83 14.57 8.43 -5.63
C ALA A 83 13.42 7.40 -5.68
N SER A 84 13.54 6.39 -6.54
CA SER A 84 12.56 5.29 -6.66
C SER A 84 12.33 4.54 -5.34
N THR A 85 13.37 4.37 -4.51
CA THR A 85 13.28 3.62 -3.24
C THR A 85 12.39 4.29 -2.18
N TYR A 86 12.11 5.58 -2.34
CA TYR A 86 11.24 6.35 -1.45
C TYR A 86 9.88 6.65 -2.10
N SER A 87 9.67 6.28 -3.36
CA SER A 87 8.44 6.51 -4.10
C SER A 87 7.43 5.41 -3.80
N PHE A 88 6.20 5.78 -3.47
CA PHE A 88 5.13 4.81 -3.29
C PHE A 88 4.88 4.01 -4.57
N THR A 89 5.08 4.57 -5.76
CA THR A 89 4.73 3.90 -7.02
C THR A 89 5.92 3.26 -7.74
N GLN A 90 7.15 3.59 -7.35
CA GLN A 90 8.35 3.19 -8.09
C GLN A 90 9.33 2.35 -7.29
N ASP A 91 9.10 2.08 -6.00
CA ASP A 91 9.96 1.15 -5.28
C ASP A 91 9.86 -0.27 -5.86
N SER A 92 10.86 -1.11 -5.59
CA SER A 92 10.91 -2.46 -6.15
C SER A 92 9.68 -3.30 -5.80
N ARG A 93 9.10 -3.15 -4.60
CA ARG A 93 7.87 -3.87 -4.23
C ARG A 93 6.64 -3.27 -4.90
N ALA A 94 6.54 -1.96 -5.06
CA ALA A 94 5.47 -1.34 -5.84
C ALA A 94 5.44 -1.88 -7.28
N GLN A 95 6.60 -1.94 -7.93
CA GLN A 95 6.73 -2.47 -9.28
C GLN A 95 6.39 -3.96 -9.34
N MET A 96 6.89 -4.76 -8.40
CA MET A 96 6.55 -6.19 -8.28
C MET A 96 5.03 -6.40 -8.13
N PHE A 97 4.35 -5.67 -7.25
CA PHE A 97 2.91 -5.78 -7.09
C PHE A 97 2.14 -5.31 -8.32
N ALA A 98 2.60 -4.24 -8.99
CA ALA A 98 1.99 -3.77 -10.23
C ALA A 98 2.08 -4.81 -11.35
N ARG A 99 3.24 -5.44 -11.53
CA ARG A 99 3.45 -6.50 -12.50
C ARG A 99 2.66 -7.76 -12.16
N ALA A 100 2.68 -8.20 -10.90
CA ALA A 100 1.91 -9.35 -10.43
C ALA A 100 0.39 -9.19 -10.69
N ARG A 101 -0.11 -7.97 -10.58
CA ARG A 101 -1.49 -7.62 -10.93
C ARG A 101 -1.71 -7.66 -12.45
N ALA A 102 -0.84 -7.01 -13.22
CA ALA A 102 -0.97 -6.92 -14.68
C ALA A 102 -0.90 -8.30 -15.36
N GLU A 103 -0.05 -9.20 -14.85
CA GLU A 103 0.16 -10.55 -15.36
C GLU A 103 -0.77 -11.60 -14.71
N GLY A 104 -1.64 -11.20 -13.78
CA GLY A 104 -2.62 -12.10 -13.17
C GLY A 104 -1.99 -13.20 -12.31
N TRP A 105 -0.91 -12.90 -11.58
CA TRP A 105 -0.21 -13.89 -10.74
C TRP A 105 -1.10 -14.45 -9.63
N VAL A 106 -2.10 -13.69 -9.16
CA VAL A 106 -2.97 -14.07 -8.03
C VAL A 106 -4.40 -14.35 -8.50
N THR A 107 -4.76 -15.63 -8.45
CA THR A 107 -6.07 -16.17 -8.87
C THR A 107 -6.65 -17.16 -7.86
N SER A 108 -5.86 -17.50 -6.83
CA SER A 108 -6.20 -18.45 -5.78
C SER A 108 -5.42 -18.11 -4.51
N LEU A 109 -5.84 -18.66 -3.38
CA LEU A 109 -5.06 -18.54 -2.13
C LEU A 109 -3.65 -19.09 -2.29
N SER A 110 -3.47 -20.21 -2.98
CA SER A 110 -2.15 -20.82 -3.22
C SER A 110 -1.24 -19.91 -4.04
N SER A 111 -1.76 -19.26 -5.08
CA SER A 111 -0.95 -18.32 -5.88
C SER A 111 -0.70 -17.00 -5.15
N PHE A 112 -1.64 -16.55 -4.32
CA PHE A 112 -1.41 -15.44 -3.39
C PHE A 112 -0.26 -15.74 -2.42
N MET A 113 -0.25 -16.92 -1.77
CA MET A 113 0.83 -17.33 -0.87
C MET A 113 2.18 -17.45 -1.58
N LYS A 114 2.20 -17.91 -2.84
CA LYS A 114 3.43 -17.93 -3.66
C LYS A 114 3.94 -16.52 -3.92
N MET A 115 3.07 -15.60 -4.31
CA MET A 115 3.44 -14.19 -4.53
C MET A 115 3.97 -13.55 -3.24
N LEU A 116 3.36 -13.80 -2.07
CA LEU A 116 3.86 -13.27 -0.79
C LEU A 116 5.24 -13.81 -0.38
N ARG A 117 5.65 -14.96 -0.93
CA ARG A 117 6.98 -15.56 -0.72
C ARG A 117 7.94 -15.28 -1.87
N TYR A 118 7.50 -14.55 -2.88
CA TYR A 118 8.31 -14.26 -4.05
C TYR A 118 9.52 -13.41 -3.63
N ASN A 119 10.70 -13.87 -4.02
CA ASN A 119 11.96 -13.18 -3.81
C ASN A 119 12.92 -13.60 -4.92
N HIS A 120 13.10 -12.72 -5.91
CA HIS A 120 14.00 -12.94 -7.03
C HIS A 120 14.90 -11.71 -7.21
N GLN A 121 16.21 -11.94 -7.18
CA GLN A 121 17.18 -10.88 -7.38
C GLN A 121 17.22 -10.50 -8.88
N GLY A 122 17.19 -9.20 -9.19
CA GLY A 122 17.20 -8.70 -10.56
C GLY A 122 15.80 -8.61 -11.21
N ASP A 123 14.75 -8.75 -10.41
CA ASP A 123 13.37 -8.45 -10.78
C ASP A 123 13.11 -6.94 -10.71
N GLU A 124 13.75 -6.19 -11.61
CA GLU A 124 13.56 -4.75 -11.84
C GLU A 124 12.95 -4.49 -13.22
#